data_AF-A0A3N1HA14-F1
#
_entry.id   AF-A0A3N1HA14-F1
#
_cell.length_a   1.000
_cell.length_b   1.000
_cell.length_c   1.000
_cell.angle_alpha   90.00
_cell.angle_beta   90.00
_cell.angle_gamma   90.00
#
_symmetry.space_group_name_H-M   'P 1'
#
loop_
_entity.id
_entity.type
_entity.pdbx_description
1 polymer ?
#
loop_
_entity_poly.entity_id
_entity_poly.type
_entity_poly.pdbx_seq_one_letter_code
_entity_poly.pdbx_strand_id
1 'polypeptide(L)'
;MTTQQLGTSRATRFATRLALLCTGLLAGTFGYGAVNLVTTFNVVPLDVRLTFHSALMRVNGPVVQTTMALAVIGSIALAVLTRGGARRAAAAASALVVTSFLVTRFGNVPINGLIKQWAVTTPPADHADVLQRWEAFNLVRTLTALAAFVLVVWIATRSRPGAPDGQKASAIGVSPEISS
;
A
#
# COMPACT_ATOMS: atom_id res chain seq x y z
N MET A 1 -23.30 -26.25 2.33
CA MET A 1 -22.53 -25.02 2.04
C MET A 1 -22.63 -24.77 0.53
N THR A 2 -23.35 -23.73 0.10
CA THR A 2 -23.74 -23.54 -1.31
C THR A 2 -22.55 -23.07 -2.16
N THR A 3 -22.47 -23.46 -3.43
CA THR A 3 -21.45 -23.04 -4.42
C THR A 3 -21.21 -21.52 -4.45
N GLN A 4 -22.27 -20.73 -4.21
CA GLN A 4 -22.21 -19.27 -4.10
C GLN A 4 -21.35 -18.79 -2.91
N GLN A 5 -21.43 -19.44 -1.73
CA GLN A 5 -20.61 -19.08 -0.57
C GLN A 5 -19.13 -19.42 -0.77
N LEU A 6 -18.84 -20.52 -1.48
CA LEU A 6 -17.47 -20.90 -1.84
C LEU A 6 -16.84 -19.85 -2.76
N GLY A 7 -17.59 -19.35 -3.76
CA GLY A 7 -17.16 -18.28 -4.66
C GLY A 7 -16.78 -16.99 -3.94
N THR A 8 -17.66 -16.49 -3.06
CA THR A 8 -17.40 -15.26 -2.28
C THR A 8 -16.19 -15.41 -1.36
N SER A 9 -15.97 -16.59 -0.76
CA SER A 9 -14.80 -16.85 0.09
C SER A 9 -13.47 -16.83 -0.67
N ARG A 10 -13.47 -17.31 -1.93
CA ARG A 10 -12.27 -17.31 -2.80
C ARG A 10 -11.97 -15.90 -3.30
N ALA A 11 -13.01 -15.18 -3.74
CA ALA A 11 -12.89 -13.79 -4.19
C ALA A 11 -12.36 -12.87 -3.08
N THR A 12 -12.88 -12.99 -1.85
CA THR A 12 -12.42 -12.19 -0.71
C THR A 12 -10.96 -12.45 -0.37
N ARG A 13 -10.52 -13.72 -0.39
CA ARG A 13 -9.11 -14.09 -0.17
C ARG A 13 -8.19 -13.52 -1.24
N PHE A 14 -8.60 -13.59 -2.50
CA PHE A 14 -7.85 -13.00 -3.60
C PHE A 14 -7.74 -11.48 -3.47
N ALA A 15 -8.87 -10.79 -3.25
CA ALA A 15 -8.90 -9.34 -3.05
C ALA A 15 -8.03 -8.90 -1.86
N THR A 16 -8.05 -9.65 -0.76
CA THR A 16 -7.21 -9.39 0.42
C THR A 16 -5.72 -9.50 0.08
N ARG A 17 -5.31 -10.56 -0.63
CA ARG A 17 -3.91 -10.77 -1.02
C ARG A 17 -3.43 -9.69 -2.00
N LEU A 18 -4.26 -9.35 -2.98
CA LEU A 18 -3.97 -8.31 -3.95
C LEU A 18 -3.84 -6.94 -3.25
N ALA A 19 -4.81 -6.58 -2.41
CA ALA A 19 -4.77 -5.34 -1.65
C ALA A 19 -3.53 -5.28 -0.75
N LEU A 20 -3.19 -6.38 -0.06
CA LEU A 20 -2.01 -6.46 0.82
C LEU A 20 -0.71 -6.27 0.04
N LEU A 21 -0.56 -6.95 -1.10
CA LEU A 21 0.61 -6.82 -1.96
C LEU A 21 0.76 -5.38 -2.48
N CYS A 22 -0.30 -4.82 -3.07
CA CYS A 22 -0.25 -3.49 -3.68
C CYS A 22 -0.05 -2.38 -2.63
N THR A 23 -0.76 -2.43 -1.51
CA THR A 23 -0.58 -1.43 -0.43
C THR A 23 0.76 -1.58 0.26
N GLY A 24 1.29 -2.80 0.41
CA GLY A 24 2.64 -3.04 0.92
C GLY A 24 3.74 -2.48 0.01
N LEU A 25 3.63 -2.69 -1.30
CA LEU A 25 4.57 -2.10 -2.27
C LEU A 25 4.53 -0.56 -2.24
N LEU A 26 3.35 0.05 -2.12
CA LEU A 26 3.23 1.51 -1.99
C LEU A 26 3.83 2.02 -0.69
N ALA A 27 3.47 1.41 0.44
CA ALA A 27 3.98 1.80 1.75
C ALA A 27 5.52 1.66 1.81
N GLY A 28 6.07 0.57 1.24
CA GLY A 28 7.51 0.38 1.13
C GLY A 28 8.19 1.42 0.23
N THR A 29 7.67 1.62 -0.97
CA THR A 29 8.23 2.58 -1.95
C THR A 29 8.23 4.01 -1.40
N PHE A 30 7.10 4.44 -0.82
CA PHE A 30 6.97 5.78 -0.27
C PHE A 30 7.68 5.94 1.06
N GLY A 31 7.62 4.93 1.95
CA GLY A 31 8.31 4.95 3.23
C GLY A 31 9.83 5.02 3.06
N TYR A 32 10.40 4.13 2.25
CA TYR A 32 11.82 4.17 1.92
C TYR A 32 12.18 5.49 1.22
N GLY A 33 11.34 5.95 0.29
CA GLY A 33 11.54 7.23 -0.39
C GLY A 33 11.56 8.43 0.57
N ALA A 34 10.64 8.48 1.52
CA ALA A 34 10.58 9.56 2.52
C ALA A 34 11.79 9.56 3.45
N VAL A 35 12.24 8.38 3.90
CA VAL A 35 13.33 8.28 4.88
C VAL A 35 14.72 8.39 4.23
N ASN A 36 14.92 7.81 3.05
CA ASN A 36 16.23 7.76 2.40
C ASN A 36 16.36 8.71 1.22
N LEU A 37 15.39 8.74 0.31
CA LEU A 37 15.53 9.56 -0.91
C LEU A 37 15.36 11.05 -0.63
N VAL A 38 14.34 11.44 0.15
CA VAL A 38 14.11 12.85 0.48
C VAL A 38 15.25 13.43 1.33
N THR A 39 15.73 12.66 2.30
CA THR A 39 16.90 13.08 3.10
C THR A 39 18.14 13.23 2.24
N THR A 40 18.39 12.30 1.30
CA THR A 40 19.48 12.42 0.32
C THR A 40 19.34 13.67 -0.55
N PHE A 41 18.12 13.98 -1.03
CA PHE A 41 17.88 15.20 -1.81
C PHE A 41 18.17 16.49 -1.05
N ASN A 42 18.08 16.47 0.27
CA ASN A 42 18.30 17.66 1.11
C ASN A 42 19.77 17.89 1.48
N VAL A 43 20.67 16.96 1.17
CA VAL A 43 22.10 17.09 1.45
C VAL A 43 22.96 17.29 0.19
N VAL A 44 22.46 16.87 -0.98
CA VAL A 44 23.19 17.03 -2.25
C VAL A 44 23.04 18.45 -2.82
N PRO A 45 23.98 18.92 -3.65
CA PRO A 45 23.82 20.14 -4.43
C PRO A 45 22.52 20.17 -5.23
N LEU A 46 21.95 21.36 -5.44
CA LEU A 46 20.64 21.54 -6.07
C LEU A 46 20.59 20.95 -7.49
N ASP A 47 21.62 21.15 -8.30
CA ASP A 47 21.74 20.61 -9.64
C ASP A 47 21.71 19.06 -9.64
N VAL A 48 22.43 18.44 -8.71
CA VAL A 48 22.42 16.97 -8.51
C VAL A 48 21.02 16.50 -8.08
N ARG A 49 20.37 17.21 -7.14
CA ARG A 49 18.98 16.93 -6.75
C ARG A 49 18.06 16.96 -7.97
N LEU A 50 18.06 18.05 -8.74
CA LEU A 50 17.12 18.25 -9.84
C LEU A 50 17.33 17.23 -10.97
N THR A 51 18.58 16.97 -11.35
CA THR A 51 18.91 16.00 -12.41
C THR A 51 18.57 14.57 -11.99
N PHE A 52 18.99 14.14 -10.79
CA PHE A 52 18.69 12.80 -10.27
C PHE A 52 17.18 12.60 -10.05
N HIS A 53 16.50 13.58 -9.45
CA HIS A 53 15.05 13.54 -9.25
C HIS A 53 14.30 13.41 -10.59
N SER A 54 14.73 14.16 -11.61
CA SER A 54 14.13 14.10 -12.95
C SER A 54 14.28 12.74 -13.62
N ALA A 55 15.48 12.16 -13.54
CA ALA A 55 15.76 10.82 -14.05
C ALA A 55 14.95 9.75 -13.29
N LEU A 56 14.94 9.82 -11.96
CA LEU A 56 14.17 8.92 -11.11
C LEU A 56 12.68 8.97 -11.43
N MET A 57 12.08 10.16 -11.56
CA MET A 57 10.64 10.30 -11.82
C MET A 57 10.23 9.90 -13.24
N ARG A 58 11.17 9.84 -14.19
CA ARG A 58 10.91 9.28 -15.54
C ARG A 58 10.61 7.79 -15.47
N VAL A 59 11.35 7.05 -14.63
CA VAL A 59 11.18 5.60 -14.47
C VAL A 59 10.11 5.27 -13.43
N ASN A 60 10.13 5.99 -12.30
CA ASN A 60 9.27 5.70 -11.15
C ASN A 60 7.81 6.13 -11.37
N GLY A 61 7.58 7.15 -12.21
CA GLY A 61 6.25 7.70 -12.46
C GLY A 61 5.22 6.66 -12.93
N PRO A 62 5.47 5.94 -14.04
CA PRO A 62 4.56 4.91 -14.56
C PRO A 62 4.35 3.74 -13.58
N VAL A 63 5.42 3.30 -12.91
CA VAL A 63 5.37 2.17 -11.96
C VAL A 63 4.48 2.52 -10.77
N VAL A 64 4.75 3.65 -10.11
CA VAL A 64 3.98 4.11 -8.96
C VAL A 64 2.51 4.32 -9.33
N GLN A 65 2.21 4.97 -10.46
CA GLN A 65 0.81 5.19 -10.87
C GLN A 65 0.05 3.88 -11.11
N THR A 66 0.70 2.91 -11.75
CA THR A 66 0.11 1.58 -11.96
C THR A 66 -0.14 0.87 -10.63
N THR A 67 0.83 0.87 -9.72
CA THR A 67 0.67 0.26 -8.39
C THR A 67 -0.44 0.94 -7.58
N MET A 68 -0.55 2.27 -7.65
CA MET A 68 -1.61 3.03 -6.98
C MET A 68 -2.99 2.68 -7.52
N ALA A 69 -3.16 2.61 -8.85
CA ALA A 69 -4.42 2.21 -9.46
C ALA A 69 -4.85 0.80 -9.01
N LEU A 70 -3.92 -0.15 -9.00
CA LEU A 70 -4.18 -1.51 -8.51
C LEU A 70 -4.54 -1.55 -7.02
N ALA A 71 -3.89 -0.73 -6.19
CA ALA A 71 -4.23 -0.62 -4.77
C ALA A 71 -5.61 -0.03 -4.53
N VAL A 72 -6.02 0.99 -5.32
CA VAL A 72 -7.38 1.56 -5.28
C VAL A 72 -8.40 0.47 -5.63
N ILE A 73 -8.22 -0.21 -6.76
CA ILE A 73 -9.14 -1.27 -7.20
C ILE A 73 -9.22 -2.40 -6.18
N GLY A 74 -8.06 -2.88 -5.68
CA GLY A 74 -8.00 -3.97 -4.71
C GLY A 74 -8.67 -3.63 -3.38
N SER A 75 -8.46 -2.41 -2.87
CA SER A 75 -9.07 -1.96 -1.62
C SER A 75 -10.59 -1.77 -1.74
N ILE A 76 -11.06 -1.20 -2.86
CA ILE A 76 -12.50 -1.03 -3.12
C ILE A 76 -13.17 -2.40 -3.25
N ALA A 77 -12.57 -3.33 -4.01
CA ALA A 77 -13.06 -4.70 -4.12
C ALA A 77 -13.15 -5.36 -2.73
N LEU A 78 -12.16 -5.16 -1.87
CA LEU A 78 -12.18 -5.66 -0.50
C LEU A 78 -13.33 -5.05 0.33
N ALA A 79 -13.60 -3.75 0.17
CA ALA A 79 -14.71 -3.07 0.84
C ALA A 79 -16.08 -3.60 0.39
N VAL A 80 -16.23 -3.93 -0.90
CA VAL A 80 -17.47 -4.51 -1.44
C VAL A 80 -17.68 -5.95 -0.96
N LEU A 81 -16.60 -6.74 -0.87
CA LEU A 81 -16.66 -8.17 -0.56
C LEU A 81 -16.72 -8.49 0.94
N THR A 82 -16.31 -7.55 1.80
CA THR A 82 -16.31 -7.75 3.27
C THR A 82 -17.56 -7.19 3.95
N ARG A 83 -17.79 -7.60 5.19
CA ARG A 83 -18.94 -7.16 6.02
C ARG A 83 -18.49 -6.69 7.41
N GLY A 84 -19.36 -5.96 8.11
CA GLY A 84 -19.14 -5.54 9.50
C GLY A 84 -17.90 -4.66 9.69
N GLY A 85 -17.11 -4.96 10.73
CA GLY A 85 -15.88 -4.23 11.05
C GLY A 85 -14.84 -4.23 9.92
N ALA A 86 -14.68 -5.36 9.23
CA ALA A 86 -13.75 -5.49 8.11
C ALA A 86 -14.14 -4.57 6.94
N ARG A 87 -15.44 -4.42 6.66
CA ARG A 87 -15.94 -3.48 5.63
C ARG A 87 -15.57 -2.03 5.95
N ARG A 88 -15.76 -1.61 7.21
CA ARG A 88 -15.42 -0.24 7.64
C ARG A 88 -13.93 0.02 7.53
N ALA A 89 -13.09 -0.93 7.94
CA ALA A 89 -11.64 -0.83 7.79
C ALA A 89 -11.21 -0.81 6.31
N ALA A 90 -11.81 -1.64 5.46
CA ALA A 90 -11.52 -1.67 4.03
C ALA A 90 -11.93 -0.35 3.34
N ALA A 91 -13.09 0.20 3.69
CA ALA A 91 -13.53 1.50 3.18
C ALA A 91 -12.59 2.64 3.61
N ALA A 92 -12.14 2.65 4.87
CA ALA A 92 -11.15 3.60 5.35
C ALA A 92 -9.80 3.44 4.62
N ALA A 93 -9.34 2.20 4.41
CA ALA A 93 -8.14 1.94 3.62
C ALA A 93 -8.28 2.45 2.18
N SER A 94 -9.43 2.22 1.54
CA SER A 94 -9.71 2.76 0.20
C SER A 94 -9.66 4.28 0.16
N ALA A 95 -10.27 4.95 1.12
CA ALA A 95 -10.22 6.42 1.21
C ALA A 95 -8.78 6.91 1.32
N LEU A 96 -7.97 6.29 2.17
CA LEU A 96 -6.55 6.63 2.34
C LEU A 96 -5.72 6.40 1.07
N VAL A 97 -5.91 5.28 0.36
CA VAL A 97 -5.22 5.04 -0.92
C VAL A 97 -5.64 6.06 -1.98
N VAL A 98 -6.93 6.39 -2.05
CA VAL A 98 -7.43 7.44 -2.95
C VAL A 98 -6.82 8.79 -2.60
N THR A 99 -6.76 9.17 -1.32
CA THR A 99 -6.08 10.40 -0.89
C THR A 99 -4.61 10.40 -1.31
N SER A 100 -3.88 9.30 -1.07
CA SER A 100 -2.48 9.16 -1.50
C SER A 100 -2.33 9.36 -3.02
N PHE A 101 -3.25 8.78 -3.81
CA PHE A 101 -3.28 8.92 -5.25
C PHE A 101 -3.54 10.36 -5.70
N LEU A 102 -4.54 11.02 -5.12
CA LEU A 102 -4.88 12.41 -5.46
C LEU A 102 -3.74 13.37 -5.11
N VAL A 103 -3.14 13.23 -3.92
CA VAL A 103 -1.96 14.02 -3.51
C VAL A 103 -0.79 13.80 -4.47
N THR A 104 -0.57 12.56 -4.89
CA THR A 104 0.48 12.27 -5.88
C THR A 104 0.17 12.90 -7.23
N ARG A 105 -1.06 12.74 -7.73
CA ARG A 105 -1.46 13.14 -9.09
C ARG A 105 -1.57 14.65 -9.27
N PHE A 106 -2.04 15.36 -8.23
CA PHE A 106 -2.31 16.79 -8.27
C PHE A 106 -1.30 17.63 -7.47
N GLY A 107 -0.56 17.03 -6.54
CA GLY A 107 0.51 17.69 -5.79
C GLY A 107 1.90 17.37 -6.37
N ASN A 108 2.35 16.13 -6.22
CA ASN A 108 3.73 15.77 -6.58
C ASN A 108 4.00 15.76 -8.10
N VAL A 109 3.07 15.25 -8.91
CA VAL A 109 3.28 15.10 -10.36
C VAL A 109 3.44 16.44 -11.09
N PRO A 110 2.63 17.48 -10.84
CA PRO A 110 2.84 18.79 -11.44
C PRO A 110 4.20 19.40 -11.07
N ILE A 111 4.60 19.32 -9.79
CA ILE A 111 5.89 19.84 -9.34
C ILE A 111 7.06 19.01 -9.93
N ASN A 112 6.91 17.70 -10.11
CA ASN A 112 7.90 16.89 -10.85
C ASN A 112 8.07 17.39 -12.30
N GLY A 113 7.03 17.96 -12.92
CA GLY A 113 7.12 18.61 -14.22
C GLY A 113 8.01 19.86 -14.20
N LEU A 114 7.86 20.69 -13.16
CA LEU A 114 8.70 21.87 -12.94
C LEU A 114 10.16 21.48 -12.70
N ILE A 115 10.39 20.51 -11.81
CA ILE A 115 11.74 19.98 -11.51
C ILE A 115 12.43 19.48 -12.79
N LYS A 116 11.70 18.80 -13.68
CA LYS A 116 12.24 18.35 -14.98
C LYS A 116 12.68 19.51 -15.88
N GLN A 117 11.96 20.63 -15.85
CA GLN A 117 12.36 21.83 -16.60
C GLN A 117 13.60 22.44 -15.97
N TRP A 118 13.59 22.64 -14.64
CA TRP A 118 14.70 23.22 -13.90
C TRP A 118 15.98 22.39 -13.92
N ALA A 119 15.88 21.08 -14.15
CA ALA A 119 17.05 20.22 -14.32
C ALA A 119 17.88 20.55 -15.58
N VAL A 120 17.31 21.26 -16.55
CA VAL A 120 17.98 21.67 -17.79
C VAL A 120 17.95 23.19 -18.01
N THR A 121 17.43 23.93 -17.04
CA THR A 121 17.35 25.40 -17.06
C THR A 121 17.79 25.95 -15.70
N THR A 122 17.52 27.23 -15.42
CA THR A 122 17.76 27.82 -14.10
C THR A 122 16.48 27.75 -13.26
N PRO A 123 16.51 27.21 -12.04
CA PRO A 123 15.37 27.25 -11.13
C PRO A 123 15.04 28.70 -10.72
N PRO A 124 13.76 29.03 -10.49
CA PRO A 124 13.35 30.36 -10.07
C PRO A 124 13.82 30.67 -8.63
N ALA A 125 13.77 31.95 -8.23
CA ALA A 125 14.23 32.38 -6.90
C ALA A 125 13.46 31.70 -5.74
N ASP A 126 12.18 31.37 -5.97
CA ASP A 126 11.26 30.73 -5.01
C ASP A 126 11.25 29.19 -5.09
N HIS A 127 12.20 28.58 -5.81
CA HIS A 127 12.23 27.12 -6.00
C HIS A 127 12.22 26.33 -4.68
N ALA A 128 12.83 26.86 -3.62
CA ALA A 128 12.89 26.22 -2.31
C ALA A 128 11.49 25.98 -1.72
N ASP A 129 10.59 26.96 -1.83
CA ASP A 129 9.20 26.85 -1.33
C ASP A 129 8.42 25.79 -2.13
N VAL A 130 8.67 25.70 -3.44
CA VAL A 130 8.04 24.69 -4.30
C VAL A 130 8.55 23.29 -3.94
N LEU A 131 9.85 23.14 -3.66
CA LEU A 131 10.44 21.87 -3.22
C LEU A 131 9.92 21.46 -1.85
N GLN A 132 9.78 22.40 -0.91
CA GLN A 132 9.20 22.13 0.41
C GLN A 132 7.74 21.66 0.30
N ARG A 133 6.95 22.27 -0.58
CA ARG A 133 5.57 21.80 -0.88
C ARG A 133 5.56 20.40 -1.45
N TRP A 134 6.50 20.06 -2.33
CA TRP A 134 6.65 18.70 -2.84
C TRP A 134 6.95 17.70 -1.71
N GLU A 135 7.83 18.05 -0.77
CA GLU A 135 8.16 17.23 0.39
C GLU A 135 6.95 17.03 1.31
N ALA A 136 6.17 18.09 1.56
CA ALA A 136 4.94 17.99 2.32
C ALA A 136 3.93 17.04 1.66
N PHE A 137 3.72 17.16 0.34
CA PHE A 137 2.88 16.20 -0.39
C PHE A 137 3.45 14.79 -0.35
N ASN A 138 4.78 14.64 -0.44
CA ASN A 138 5.45 13.35 -0.32
C ASN A 138 5.21 12.71 1.06
N LEU A 139 5.26 13.50 2.13
CA LEU A 139 4.96 13.03 3.47
C LEU A 139 3.50 12.58 3.59
N VAL A 140 2.54 13.41 3.14
CA VAL A 140 1.10 13.08 3.20
C VAL A 140 0.79 11.78 2.43
N ARG A 141 1.29 11.63 1.19
CA ARG A 141 1.05 10.39 0.42
C ARG A 141 1.67 9.16 1.08
N THR A 142 2.78 9.34 1.79
CA THR A 142 3.48 8.26 2.51
C THR A 142 2.67 7.83 3.73
N LEU A 143 2.27 8.77 4.58
CA LEU A 143 1.51 8.47 5.79
C LEU A 143 0.17 7.82 5.47
N THR A 144 -0.52 8.31 4.44
CA THR A 144 -1.81 7.73 4.01
C THR A 144 -1.64 6.32 3.44
N ALA A 145 -0.61 6.08 2.61
CA ALA A 145 -0.31 4.74 2.10
C ALA A 145 0.06 3.75 3.22
N LEU A 146 0.86 4.20 4.21
CA LEU A 146 1.25 3.39 5.35
C LEU A 146 0.05 3.05 6.24
N ALA A 147 -0.80 4.03 6.55
CA ALA A 147 -2.02 3.81 7.32
C ALA A 147 -2.97 2.84 6.61
N ALA A 148 -3.13 2.98 5.28
CA ALA A 148 -3.91 2.04 4.49
C ALA A 148 -3.36 0.61 4.55
N PHE A 149 -2.04 0.46 4.42
CA PHE A 149 -1.37 -0.84 4.53
C PHE A 149 -1.60 -1.49 5.91
N VAL A 150 -1.48 -0.72 7.00
CA VAL A 150 -1.76 -1.20 8.36
C VAL A 150 -3.20 -1.71 8.50
N LEU A 151 -4.18 -1.00 7.95
CA LEU A 151 -5.57 -1.45 7.95
C LEU A 151 -5.76 -2.74 7.15
N VAL A 152 -5.11 -2.88 6.00
CA VAL A 152 -5.19 -4.11 5.19
C VAL A 152 -4.52 -5.29 5.90
N VAL A 153 -3.39 -5.09 6.57
CA VAL A 153 -2.74 -6.10 7.43
C VAL A 153 -3.68 -6.53 8.57
N TRP A 154 -4.36 -5.58 9.20
CA TRP A 154 -5.34 -5.88 10.25
C TRP A 154 -6.50 -6.74 9.73
N ILE A 155 -7.04 -6.42 8.54
CA ILE A 155 -8.08 -7.24 7.89
C ILE A 155 -7.56 -8.65 7.58
N ALA A 156 -6.35 -8.75 7.04
CA ALA A 156 -5.74 -10.02 6.66
C ALA A 156 -5.48 -10.95 7.87
N THR A 157 -5.04 -10.38 9.00
CA THR A 157 -4.75 -11.15 10.23
C THR A 157 -6.01 -11.59 10.96
N ARG A 158 -7.09 -10.80 10.90
CA ARG A 158 -8.43 -11.16 11.43
C ARG A 158 -9.13 -12.24 10.61
N SER A 159 -8.71 -12.47 9.36
CA SER A 159 -9.34 -13.42 8.43
C SER A 159 -8.76 -14.84 8.51
N ARG A 160 -7.83 -15.13 9.44
CA ARG A 160 -7.32 -16.48 9.67
C ARG A 160 -8.47 -17.37 10.19
N PRO A 161 -8.78 -18.50 9.54
CA PRO A 161 -9.59 -19.55 10.15
C PRO A 161 -8.92 -19.96 11.47
N GLY A 162 -9.71 -20.11 12.53
CA GLY A 162 -9.20 -20.63 13.81
C GLY A 162 -8.37 -21.89 13.58
N ALA A 163 -7.25 -21.99 14.30
CA ALA A 163 -6.51 -23.25 14.39
C ALA A 163 -7.52 -24.36 14.77
N PRO A 164 -7.43 -25.56 14.18
CA PRO A 164 -8.30 -26.65 14.58
C PRO A 164 -8.07 -26.93 16.07
N ASP A 165 -9.14 -26.81 16.86
CA ASP A 165 -9.15 -27.27 18.23
C ASP A 165 -8.68 -28.73 18.29
N GLY A 166 -7.87 -28.99 19.31
CA GLY A 166 -7.04 -30.16 19.45
C GLY A 166 -7.72 -31.48 19.10
N GLN A 167 -6.99 -32.25 18.31
CA GLN A 167 -6.98 -33.70 18.29
C GLN A 167 -7.03 -34.28 19.72
N LYS A 168 -8.24 -34.46 20.26
CA LYS A 168 -8.53 -35.26 21.45
C LYS A 168 -9.69 -36.21 21.15
N ALA A 169 -9.47 -37.20 20.28
CA ALA A 169 -10.28 -38.42 20.21
C ALA A 169 -9.71 -39.40 19.17
N SER A 170 -8.46 -39.83 19.31
CA SER A 170 -8.03 -41.13 18.74
C SER A 170 -6.62 -41.44 19.22
N ALA A 171 -6.49 -41.99 20.44
CA ALA A 171 -5.32 -42.81 20.84
C ALA A 171 -5.42 -43.29 22.29
N ILE A 172 -6.58 -43.75 22.78
CA ILE A 172 -6.59 -44.78 23.85
C ILE A 172 -7.79 -45.70 23.58
N GLY A 173 -7.74 -46.38 22.44
CA GLY A 173 -8.42 -47.64 22.24
C GLY A 173 -7.36 -48.72 22.21
N VAL A 174 -7.05 -49.29 23.37
CA VAL A 174 -6.36 -50.58 23.48
C VAL A 174 -7.16 -51.41 24.46
N SER A 175 -8.10 -52.20 23.93
CA SER A 175 -8.59 -53.39 24.61
C SER A 175 -7.78 -54.56 24.06
N PRO A 176 -7.07 -55.34 24.90
CA PRO A 176 -6.57 -56.64 24.48
C PRO A 176 -7.63 -57.73 24.67
N GLU A 177 -7.58 -58.70 23.77
CA GLU A 177 -8.37 -59.92 23.70
C GLU A 177 -8.22 -60.86 24.92
N ILE A 178 -9.34 -61.51 25.26
CA ILE A 178 -9.59 -62.96 25.51
C ILE A 178 -8.50 -63.82 26.21
N SER A 179 -8.85 -64.35 27.39
CA SER A 179 -8.70 -65.74 27.92
C SER A 179 -9.03 -65.67 29.43
N SER A 180 -9.86 -66.49 30.07
CA SER A 180 -10.23 -67.91 29.97
C SER A 180 -11.62 -68.13 30.57
#